data_AF-A0A8S1C584-F1
#
_entry.id   AF-A0A8S1C584-F1
#
_cell.length_a   1.000
_cell.length_b   1.000
_cell.length_c   1.000
_cell.angle_alpha   90.00
_cell.angle_beta   90.00
_cell.angle_gamma   90.00
#
_symmetry.space_group_name_H-M   'P 1'
#
loop_
_entity.id
_entity.type
_entity.pdbx_description
1 polymer ?
#
loop_
_entity_poly.entity_id
_entity_poly.type
_entity_poly.pdbx_seq_one_letter_code
_entity_poly.pdbx_strand_id
1 'polypeptide(L)'
;MKLLAVFYAVTVHSAVFAAPNQSRGFKHWLNLFRPKPLLIDPSSEVTFHLFTRANRDTAHQIWIGNISSSNYDPAKPTKFTVHGFNDNGFTWWTVGSKESFLDEEGCNVILVDWTGPAAGPMYSIAKANSIPTGEYVGDMYQYLISLGQNVDDIHCVGHSLGAHVCGFSGKRVKIGRITGIDPAQILFYYNNPAGRLTFTDAAFVDVIHTCGGWMSFMSPIGHADFYPNGGSFPQPGCGADLFCKLGNNF
;
A
#
# COMPACT_ATOMS: atom_id res chain seq x y z
N MET A 1 -14.48 18.14 44.92
CA MET A 1 -14.90 16.97 44.14
C MET A 1 -13.65 16.42 43.46
N LYS A 2 -13.31 15.17 43.77
CA LYS A 2 -12.10 14.34 43.51
C LYS A 2 -11.47 14.50 42.11
N LEU A 3 -10.18 14.25 41.80
CA LEU A 3 -8.85 14.01 42.41
C LEU A 3 -7.87 13.96 41.18
N LEU A 4 -6.66 14.56 41.14
CA LEU A 4 -5.31 13.94 41.37
C LEU A 4 -5.13 12.51 40.76
N ALA A 5 -4.03 12.06 40.15
CA ALA A 5 -2.60 12.42 40.08
C ALA A 5 -1.95 11.59 38.92
N VAL A 6 -0.98 12.11 38.17
CA VAL A 6 0.49 11.88 38.27
C VAL A 6 0.96 10.41 38.22
N PHE A 7 1.83 10.17 37.23
CA PHE A 7 2.82 9.09 37.06
C PHE A 7 3.20 8.29 38.31
N TYR A 8 3.30 6.96 38.19
CA TYR A 8 4.37 6.19 38.81
C TYR A 8 4.66 4.90 38.03
N ALA A 9 5.95 4.70 37.73
CA ALA A 9 6.52 3.46 37.27
C ALA A 9 6.44 2.39 38.36
N VAL A 10 6.17 1.13 37.99
CA VAL A 10 6.38 -0.02 38.89
C VAL A 10 7.27 -1.04 38.19
N THR A 11 8.47 -1.10 38.76
CA THR A 11 9.51 -2.11 38.71
C THR A 11 8.98 -3.54 38.64
N VAL A 12 9.55 -4.33 37.73
CA VAL A 12 9.37 -5.78 37.70
C VAL A 12 10.15 -6.39 38.87
N HIS A 13 9.45 -7.01 39.82
CA HIS A 13 10.05 -7.91 40.80
C HIS A 13 9.41 -9.28 40.64
N SER A 14 10.28 -10.29 40.49
CA SER A 14 9.96 -11.69 40.42
C SER A 14 9.29 -12.17 41.70
N ALA A 15 8.14 -12.82 41.59
CA ALA A 15 7.63 -13.72 42.62
C ALA A 15 6.82 -14.85 41.97
N VAL A 16 7.43 -16.03 41.99
CA VAL A 16 6.81 -17.31 41.68
C VAL A 16 5.82 -17.65 42.80
N PHE A 17 4.54 -17.83 42.47
CA PHE A 17 3.63 -18.70 43.22
C PHE A 17 2.66 -19.39 42.25
N ALA A 18 2.53 -20.70 42.43
CA ALA A 18 1.83 -21.62 41.54
C ALA A 18 0.36 -21.83 41.94
N ALA A 19 -0.51 -21.83 40.90
CA ALA A 19 -1.78 -22.57 40.70
C ALA A 19 -2.95 -22.44 41.73
N PRO A 20 -4.26 -22.58 41.36
CA PRO A 20 -4.77 -23.41 40.26
C PRO A 20 -5.93 -22.84 39.39
N ASN A 21 -5.96 -23.31 38.14
CA ASN A 21 -7.15 -23.61 37.34
C ASN A 21 -8.24 -22.52 37.13
N GLN A 22 -7.94 -21.47 36.35
CA GLN A 22 -8.97 -20.66 35.66
C GLN A 22 -8.65 -20.49 34.17
N SER A 23 -8.78 -21.58 33.42
CA SER A 23 -8.50 -21.63 31.98
C SER A 23 -9.57 -20.99 31.07
N ARG A 24 -10.59 -20.32 31.64
CA ARG A 24 -11.62 -19.60 30.87
C ARG A 24 -11.43 -18.08 30.83
N GLY A 25 -11.04 -17.45 31.95
CA GLY A 25 -10.84 -16.00 32.02
C GLY A 25 -9.59 -15.51 31.28
N PHE A 26 -8.48 -16.24 31.41
CA PHE A 26 -7.22 -15.90 30.75
C PHE A 26 -7.28 -16.03 29.21
N LYS A 27 -8.04 -17.03 28.69
CA LYS A 27 -8.28 -17.17 27.25
C LYS A 27 -9.13 -16.03 26.68
N HIS A 28 -10.06 -15.48 27.46
CA HIS A 28 -10.87 -14.33 27.05
C HIS A 28 -10.02 -13.04 26.97
N TRP A 29 -9.09 -12.85 27.92
CA TRP A 29 -8.16 -11.71 27.92
C TRP A 29 -7.14 -11.82 26.77
N LEU A 30 -6.63 -13.01 26.48
CA LEU A 30 -5.78 -13.24 25.29
C LEU A 30 -6.52 -13.00 23.96
N ASN A 31 -7.85 -13.21 23.91
CA ASN A 31 -8.65 -12.87 22.72
C ASN A 31 -8.81 -11.36 22.49
N LEU A 32 -8.71 -10.53 23.54
CA LEU A 32 -8.71 -9.07 23.42
C LEU A 32 -7.41 -8.50 22.83
N PHE A 33 -6.31 -9.27 22.93
CA PHE A 33 -5.00 -8.96 22.32
C PHE A 33 -4.68 -9.83 21.09
N ARG A 34 -5.63 -10.66 20.66
CA ARG A 34 -5.53 -11.29 19.35
C ARG A 34 -5.71 -10.19 18.31
N PRO A 35 -4.85 -10.09 17.27
CA PRO A 35 -5.16 -9.24 16.14
C PRO A 35 -6.58 -9.59 15.68
N LYS A 36 -7.47 -8.59 15.67
CA LYS A 36 -8.82 -8.74 15.14
C LYS A 36 -8.71 -9.33 13.73
N PRO A 37 -9.64 -10.21 13.30
CA PRO A 37 -9.66 -10.64 11.91
C PRO A 37 -9.62 -9.40 11.04
N LEU A 38 -8.79 -9.46 9.99
CA LEU A 38 -8.71 -8.44 8.96
C LEU A 38 -10.16 -8.03 8.59
N LEU A 39 -10.41 -6.73 8.43
CA LEU A 39 -11.76 -6.25 8.07
C LEU A 39 -12.23 -6.82 6.73
N ILE A 40 -11.32 -7.42 5.96
CA ILE A 40 -11.50 -8.09 4.67
C ILE A 40 -10.61 -9.34 4.61
N ASP A 41 -11.01 -10.32 3.80
CA ASP A 41 -10.06 -11.31 3.28
C ASP A 41 -9.48 -10.76 1.97
N PRO A 42 -8.22 -10.28 1.95
CA PRO A 42 -7.65 -9.68 0.75
C PRO A 42 -7.54 -10.67 -0.41
N SER A 43 -7.50 -11.98 -0.15
CA SER A 43 -7.39 -12.99 -1.21
C SER A 43 -8.65 -13.14 -2.06
N SER A 44 -9.82 -12.75 -1.53
CA SER A 44 -11.08 -12.72 -2.26
C SER A 44 -11.45 -11.34 -2.83
N GLU A 45 -10.78 -10.29 -2.36
CA GLU A 45 -11.16 -8.88 -2.58
C GLU A 45 -10.12 -8.10 -3.40
N VAL A 46 -8.90 -8.62 -3.55
CA VAL A 46 -7.82 -8.01 -4.32
C VAL A 46 -7.51 -8.87 -5.54
N THR A 47 -7.55 -8.28 -6.73
CA THR A 47 -7.24 -8.97 -7.99
C THR A 47 -6.02 -8.38 -8.67
N PHE A 48 -5.22 -9.25 -9.30
CA PHE A 48 -4.03 -8.87 -10.04
C PHE A 48 -4.27 -9.06 -11.54
N HIS A 49 -4.14 -7.98 -12.30
CA HIS A 49 -4.37 -7.96 -13.75
C HIS A 49 -3.05 -7.78 -14.49
N LEU A 50 -2.54 -8.88 -15.04
CA LEU A 50 -1.27 -8.91 -15.75
C LEU A 50 -1.43 -8.47 -17.20
N PHE A 51 -0.58 -7.54 -17.60
CA PHE A 51 -0.36 -7.09 -18.95
C PHE A 51 1.10 -7.27 -19.34
N THR A 52 1.29 -7.61 -20.60
CA THR A 52 2.60 -7.61 -21.28
C THR A 52 2.37 -7.09 -22.69
N ARG A 53 3.45 -6.90 -23.47
CA ARG A 53 3.32 -6.58 -24.90
C ARG A 53 2.51 -7.62 -25.68
N ALA A 54 2.47 -8.88 -25.23
CA ALA A 54 1.75 -9.96 -25.90
C ALA A 54 0.24 -9.99 -25.58
N ASN A 55 -0.21 -9.35 -24.51
CA ASN A 55 -1.62 -9.23 -24.12
C ASN A 55 -1.93 -7.81 -23.65
N ARG A 56 -1.57 -6.82 -24.47
CA ARG A 56 -1.63 -5.39 -24.12
C ARG A 56 -3.05 -4.90 -23.83
N ASP A 57 -4.02 -5.43 -24.55
CA ASP A 57 -5.42 -4.99 -24.52
C ASP A 57 -6.28 -5.79 -23.54
N THR A 58 -5.94 -7.06 -23.31
CA THR A 58 -6.72 -7.98 -22.46
C THR A 58 -5.87 -8.52 -21.32
N ALA A 59 -6.26 -8.17 -20.09
CA ALA A 59 -5.59 -8.65 -18.90
C ALA A 59 -5.65 -10.18 -18.77
N HIS A 60 -4.55 -10.78 -18.34
CA HIS A 60 -4.60 -12.09 -17.70
C HIS A 60 -4.77 -11.88 -16.20
N GLN A 61 -5.90 -12.30 -15.64
CA GLN A 61 -6.05 -12.31 -14.18
C GLN A 61 -5.17 -13.41 -13.61
N ILE A 62 -4.32 -13.05 -12.64
CA ILE A 62 -3.39 -13.97 -11.97
C ILE A 62 -3.61 -13.95 -10.46
N TRP A 63 -3.19 -15.01 -9.78
CA TRP A 63 -3.23 -15.10 -8.32
C TRP A 63 -2.09 -15.97 -7.81
N ILE A 64 -1.86 -15.95 -6.49
CA ILE A 64 -0.84 -16.78 -5.86
C ILE A 64 -1.16 -18.26 -6.13
N GLY A 65 -0.26 -18.95 -6.82
CA GLY A 65 -0.43 -20.34 -7.25
C GLY A 65 -1.00 -20.52 -8.67
N ASN A 66 -1.35 -19.45 -9.39
CA ASN A 66 -1.81 -19.51 -10.78
C ASN A 66 -1.22 -18.37 -11.61
N ILE A 67 -0.14 -18.70 -12.33
CA ILE A 67 0.51 -17.77 -13.26
C ILE A 67 1.02 -18.46 -14.54
N SER A 68 1.06 -19.80 -14.54
CA SER A 68 1.65 -20.61 -15.63
C SER A 68 0.89 -20.52 -16.95
N SER A 69 -0.40 -20.20 -16.93
CA SER A 69 -1.22 -19.97 -18.13
C SER A 69 -1.22 -18.51 -18.60
N SER A 70 -0.39 -17.66 -17.98
CA SER A 70 -0.30 -16.24 -18.32
C SER A 70 0.92 -15.95 -19.21
N ASN A 71 1.11 -14.68 -19.59
CA ASN A 71 2.28 -14.24 -20.36
C ASN A 71 3.42 -13.74 -19.44
N TYR A 72 3.33 -14.00 -18.14
CA TYR A 72 4.31 -13.55 -17.18
C TYR A 72 5.69 -14.13 -17.47
N ASP A 73 6.71 -13.28 -17.42
CA ASP A 73 8.09 -13.67 -17.63
C ASP A 73 8.95 -13.20 -16.45
N PRO A 74 9.43 -14.11 -15.56
CA PRO A 74 10.20 -13.74 -14.39
C PRO A 74 11.57 -13.13 -14.72
N ALA A 75 12.05 -13.26 -15.96
CA ALA A 75 13.31 -12.65 -16.39
C ALA A 75 13.16 -11.16 -16.73
N LYS A 76 11.94 -10.63 -16.76
CA LYS A 76 11.64 -9.23 -17.10
C LYS A 76 11.36 -8.40 -15.84
N PRO A 77 11.59 -7.06 -15.89
CA PRO A 77 11.12 -6.17 -14.84
C PRO A 77 9.61 -6.28 -14.64
N THR A 78 9.16 -6.14 -13.39
CA THR A 78 7.75 -6.22 -13.04
C THR A 78 7.29 -4.95 -12.35
N LYS A 79 6.32 -4.27 -12.98
CA LYS A 79 5.76 -2.99 -12.50
C LYS A 79 4.38 -3.23 -11.93
N PHE A 80 4.12 -2.74 -10.73
CA PHE A 80 2.80 -2.74 -10.11
C PHE A 80 2.23 -1.32 -10.12
N THR A 81 0.94 -1.18 -10.42
CA THR A 81 0.21 0.07 -10.17
C THR A 81 -0.91 -0.17 -9.18
N VAL A 82 -1.03 0.70 -8.18
CA VAL A 82 -1.99 0.56 -7.08
C VAL A 82 -2.82 1.83 -6.90
N HIS A 83 -4.14 1.71 -7.10
CA HIS A 83 -5.08 2.82 -6.99
C HIS A 83 -5.36 3.27 -5.55
N GLY A 84 -6.06 4.40 -5.41
CA GLY A 84 -6.37 5.03 -4.13
C GLY A 84 -7.80 4.79 -3.65
N PHE A 85 -8.23 5.63 -2.70
CA PHE A 85 -9.58 5.66 -2.16
C PHE A 85 -10.62 6.00 -3.22
N ASN A 86 -11.76 5.28 -3.24
CA ASN A 86 -12.84 5.51 -4.20
C ASN A 86 -12.36 5.48 -5.67
N ASP A 87 -11.50 4.51 -5.97
CA ASP A 87 -10.88 4.31 -7.28
C ASP A 87 -10.87 2.80 -7.63
N ASN A 88 -10.39 2.43 -8.82
CA ASN A 88 -10.31 1.01 -9.24
C ASN A 88 -9.02 0.66 -10.00
N GLY A 89 -8.81 -0.63 -10.31
CA GLY A 89 -7.60 -1.10 -10.99
C GLY A 89 -7.40 -0.56 -12.42
N PHE A 90 -8.47 -0.16 -13.11
CA PHE A 90 -8.51 0.20 -14.53
C PHE A 90 -8.77 1.69 -14.78
N THR A 91 -8.31 2.53 -13.87
CA THR A 91 -8.39 3.98 -14.00
C THR A 91 -7.52 4.50 -15.13
N TRP A 92 -7.80 5.71 -15.60
CA TRP A 92 -7.05 6.32 -16.69
C TRP A 92 -5.54 6.34 -16.43
N TRP A 93 -5.11 6.60 -15.18
CA TRP A 93 -3.70 6.74 -14.85
C TRP A 93 -3.02 5.38 -14.67
N THR A 94 -3.71 4.37 -14.11
CA THR A 94 -3.16 3.00 -14.00
C THR A 94 -3.01 2.39 -15.39
N VAL A 95 -4.02 2.56 -16.26
CA VAL A 95 -3.97 2.14 -17.66
C VAL A 95 -2.91 2.94 -18.43
N GLY A 96 -2.87 4.27 -18.29
CA GLY A 96 -1.85 5.11 -18.95
C GLY A 96 -0.43 4.79 -18.51
N SER A 97 -0.22 4.48 -17.22
CA SER A 97 1.07 4.01 -16.71
C SER A 97 1.45 2.66 -17.33
N LYS A 98 0.49 1.75 -17.45
CA LYS A 98 0.69 0.47 -18.16
C LYS A 98 1.09 0.68 -19.61
N GLU A 99 0.38 1.53 -20.36
CA GLU A 99 0.75 1.84 -21.74
C GLU A 99 2.19 2.36 -21.81
N SER A 100 2.52 3.33 -20.96
CA SER A 100 3.84 3.96 -20.93
C SER A 100 4.95 2.95 -20.60
N PHE A 101 4.75 2.09 -19.60
CA PHE A 101 5.73 1.04 -19.28
C PHE A 101 5.94 0.07 -20.43
N LEU A 102 4.86 -0.37 -21.08
CA LEU A 102 4.94 -1.32 -22.20
C LEU A 102 5.53 -0.69 -23.46
N ASP A 103 5.40 0.63 -23.66
CA ASP A 103 6.06 1.34 -24.75
C ASP A 103 7.57 1.45 -24.53
N GLU A 104 7.99 1.81 -23.32
CA GLU A 104 9.40 2.06 -23.01
C GLU A 104 10.23 0.77 -22.88
N GLU A 105 9.69 -0.30 -22.27
CA GLU A 105 10.46 -1.52 -22.03
C GLU A 105 9.66 -2.82 -22.16
N GLY A 106 10.39 -3.92 -22.34
CA GLY A 106 9.83 -5.26 -22.29
C GLY A 106 9.65 -5.70 -20.84
N CYS A 107 8.52 -5.37 -20.22
CA CYS A 107 8.23 -5.68 -18.82
C CYS A 107 6.89 -6.42 -18.63
N ASN A 108 6.69 -6.93 -17.42
CA ASN A 108 5.38 -7.29 -16.88
C ASN A 108 4.77 -6.05 -16.21
N VAL A 109 3.50 -5.77 -16.46
CA VAL A 109 2.74 -4.75 -15.72
C VAL A 109 1.56 -5.41 -15.03
N ILE A 110 1.41 -5.19 -13.74
CA ILE A 110 0.33 -5.76 -12.92
C ILE A 110 -0.48 -4.62 -12.33
N LEU A 111 -1.72 -4.46 -12.78
CA LEU A 111 -2.67 -3.55 -12.13
C LEU A 111 -3.25 -4.26 -10.91
N VAL A 112 -3.11 -3.66 -9.74
CA VAL A 112 -3.69 -4.15 -8.50
C VAL A 112 -5.05 -3.49 -8.33
N ASP A 113 -6.11 -4.28 -8.40
CA ASP A 113 -7.47 -3.83 -8.13
C ASP A 113 -7.88 -4.26 -6.72
N TRP A 114 -8.14 -3.26 -5.87
CA TRP A 114 -8.65 -3.42 -4.51
C TRP A 114 -9.87 -2.50 -4.31
N THR A 115 -10.70 -2.36 -5.35
CA THR A 115 -11.88 -1.47 -5.38
C THR A 115 -12.81 -1.68 -4.19
N GLY A 116 -13.16 -2.93 -3.86
CA GLY A 116 -14.02 -3.25 -2.72
C GLY A 116 -13.44 -2.73 -1.40
N PRO A 117 -12.22 -3.15 -1.03
CA PRO A 117 -11.48 -2.64 0.12
C PRO A 117 -11.29 -1.12 0.18
N ALA A 118 -11.11 -0.46 -0.96
CA ALA A 118 -10.85 0.99 -1.09
C ALA A 118 -12.13 1.84 -1.15
N ALA A 119 -13.31 1.22 -1.17
CA ALA A 119 -14.58 1.91 -1.35
C ALA A 119 -14.95 2.80 -0.16
N GLY A 120 -15.57 3.94 -0.47
CA GLY A 120 -16.22 4.82 0.47
C GLY A 120 -17.61 4.31 0.89
N PRO A 121 -18.33 5.07 1.74
CA PRO A 121 -18.01 6.43 2.18
C PRO A 121 -17.01 6.50 3.35
N MET A 122 -16.71 5.38 4.01
CA MET A 122 -15.91 5.37 5.24
C MET A 122 -14.40 5.31 4.96
N TYR A 123 -13.77 6.47 4.79
CA TYR A 123 -12.31 6.57 4.57
C TYR A 123 -11.49 5.84 5.64
N SER A 124 -11.90 5.87 6.90
CA SER A 124 -11.20 5.16 7.99
C SER A 124 -11.17 3.64 7.79
N ILE A 125 -12.20 3.08 7.16
CA ILE A 125 -12.25 1.64 6.82
C ILE A 125 -11.30 1.37 5.65
N ALA A 126 -11.38 2.14 4.56
CA ALA A 126 -10.47 1.98 3.42
C ALA A 126 -8.98 2.12 3.84
N LYS A 127 -8.69 3.09 4.71
CA LYS A 127 -7.37 3.25 5.33
C LYS A 127 -6.96 2.01 6.13
N ALA A 128 -7.85 1.45 6.94
CA ALA A 128 -7.54 0.23 7.70
C ALA A 128 -7.31 -0.98 6.77
N ASN A 129 -8.07 -1.09 5.69
CA ASN A 129 -7.95 -2.14 4.67
C ASN A 129 -6.66 -2.06 3.84
N SER A 130 -6.04 -0.88 3.74
CA SER A 130 -4.77 -0.73 3.02
C SER A 130 -3.62 -1.59 3.60
N ILE A 131 -3.68 -1.93 4.90
CA ILE A 131 -2.69 -2.79 5.57
C ILE A 131 -2.77 -4.23 5.05
N PRO A 132 -3.87 -4.98 5.22
CA PRO A 132 -3.97 -6.34 4.68
C PRO A 132 -3.87 -6.40 3.16
N THR A 133 -4.34 -5.37 2.45
CA THR A 133 -4.15 -5.26 0.99
C THR A 133 -2.66 -5.23 0.66
N GLY A 134 -1.87 -4.39 1.33
CA GLY A 134 -0.44 -4.31 1.11
C GLY A 134 0.32 -5.56 1.53
N GLU A 135 -0.07 -6.20 2.62
CA GLU A 135 0.50 -7.50 3.02
C GLU A 135 0.27 -8.56 1.93
N TYR A 136 -0.93 -8.62 1.35
CA TYR A 136 -1.26 -9.55 0.27
C TYR A 136 -0.54 -9.24 -1.04
N VAL A 137 -0.37 -7.95 -1.40
CA VAL A 137 0.50 -7.54 -2.51
C VAL A 137 1.96 -7.96 -2.24
N GLY A 138 2.42 -7.86 -0.99
CA GLY A 138 3.74 -8.36 -0.58
C GLY A 138 3.88 -9.88 -0.70
N ASP A 139 2.83 -10.65 -0.38
CA ASP A 139 2.81 -12.09 -0.60
C ASP A 139 2.86 -12.45 -2.10
N MET A 140 2.24 -11.64 -2.97
CA MET A 140 2.39 -11.77 -4.41
C MET A 140 3.85 -11.53 -4.85
N TYR A 141 4.56 -10.56 -4.27
CA TYR A 141 6.00 -10.38 -4.54
C TYR A 141 6.80 -11.63 -4.17
N GLN A 142 6.57 -12.22 -2.99
CA GLN A 142 7.23 -13.45 -2.57
C GLN A 142 6.96 -14.59 -3.55
N TYR A 143 5.72 -14.72 -4.01
CA TYR A 143 5.34 -15.72 -5.00
C TYR A 143 6.10 -15.51 -6.32
N LEU A 144 6.14 -14.29 -6.85
CA LEU A 144 6.89 -13.98 -8.07
C LEU A 144 8.39 -14.26 -7.92
N ILE A 145 8.98 -13.89 -6.78
CA ILE A 145 10.40 -14.15 -6.48
C ILE A 145 10.67 -15.65 -6.42
N SER A 146 9.75 -16.44 -5.85
CA SER A 146 9.88 -17.91 -5.83
C SER A 146 9.86 -18.55 -7.22
N LEU A 147 9.35 -17.83 -8.22
CA LEU A 147 9.35 -18.24 -9.63
C LEU A 147 10.56 -17.70 -10.42
N GLY A 148 11.49 -17.02 -9.76
CA GLY A 148 12.72 -16.51 -10.37
C GLY A 148 12.72 -15.01 -10.66
N GLN A 149 11.70 -14.25 -10.25
CA GLN A 149 11.74 -12.79 -10.34
C GLN A 149 12.87 -12.24 -9.48
N ASN A 150 13.72 -11.41 -10.08
CA ASN A 150 14.67 -10.62 -9.31
C ASN A 150 13.93 -9.54 -8.50
N VAL A 151 14.16 -9.52 -7.19
CA VAL A 151 13.52 -8.58 -6.25
C VAL A 151 13.85 -7.12 -6.55
N ASP A 152 15.06 -6.85 -7.07
CA ASP A 152 15.51 -5.51 -7.42
C ASP A 152 14.82 -4.97 -8.69
N ASP A 153 14.23 -5.87 -9.50
CA ASP A 153 13.50 -5.52 -10.73
C ASP A 153 11.99 -5.33 -10.50
N ILE A 154 11.54 -5.35 -9.24
CA ILE A 154 10.16 -5.05 -8.86
C ILE A 154 10.01 -3.57 -8.51
N HIS A 155 9.03 -2.91 -9.13
CA HIS A 155 8.68 -1.51 -8.88
C HIS A 155 7.18 -1.36 -8.59
N CYS A 156 6.82 -0.79 -7.44
CA CYS A 156 5.44 -0.47 -7.09
C CYS A 156 5.16 1.03 -7.20
N VAL A 157 4.18 1.41 -8.02
CA VAL A 157 3.69 2.78 -8.17
C VAL A 157 2.31 2.88 -7.53
N GLY A 158 2.16 3.69 -6.49
CA GLY A 158 0.92 3.79 -5.74
C GLY A 158 0.46 5.24 -5.60
N HIS A 159 -0.83 5.49 -5.82
CA HIS A 159 -1.44 6.82 -5.66
C HIS A 159 -2.29 6.91 -4.39
N SER A 160 -2.21 8.01 -3.64
CA SER A 160 -3.06 8.26 -2.45
C SER A 160 -2.94 7.13 -1.42
N LEU A 161 -4.02 6.41 -1.07
CA LEU A 161 -3.94 5.20 -0.23
C LEU A 161 -3.09 4.08 -0.84
N GLY A 162 -3.06 3.97 -2.17
CA GLY A 162 -2.25 2.99 -2.91
C GLY A 162 -0.75 3.18 -2.68
N ALA A 163 -0.28 4.40 -2.42
CA ALA A 163 1.11 4.65 -2.03
C ALA A 163 1.45 3.94 -0.72
N HIS A 164 0.51 3.90 0.23
CA HIS A 164 0.67 3.18 1.48
C HIS A 164 0.53 1.68 1.31
N VAL A 165 -0.32 1.20 0.40
CA VAL A 165 -0.36 -0.23 0.02
C VAL A 165 1.01 -0.68 -0.52
N CYS A 166 1.66 0.11 -1.39
CA CYS A 166 3.05 -0.13 -1.79
C CYS A 166 4.01 -0.11 -0.58
N GLY A 167 3.86 0.84 0.34
CA GLY A 167 4.68 0.88 1.56
C GLY A 167 4.49 -0.33 2.50
N PHE A 168 3.28 -0.86 2.61
CA PHE A 168 2.99 -2.06 3.43
C PHE A 168 3.51 -3.34 2.77
N SER A 169 3.39 -3.45 1.43
CA SER A 169 4.01 -4.56 0.69
C SER A 169 5.54 -4.53 0.78
N GLY A 170 6.16 -3.35 0.73
CA GLY A 170 7.59 -3.15 0.94
C GLY A 170 8.11 -3.58 2.32
N LYS A 171 7.29 -3.43 3.37
CA LYS A 171 7.60 -3.95 4.72
C LYS A 171 7.58 -5.48 4.78
N ARG A 172 6.81 -6.12 3.91
CA ARG A 172 6.74 -7.58 3.78
C ARG A 172 7.94 -8.12 3.00
N VAL A 173 8.28 -7.46 1.90
CA VAL A 173 9.42 -7.76 1.02
C VAL A 173 10.02 -6.46 0.52
N LYS A 174 11.27 -6.19 0.87
CA LYS A 174 11.97 -4.99 0.40
C LYS A 174 12.31 -5.16 -1.08
N ILE A 175 11.56 -4.47 -1.95
CA ILE A 175 11.72 -4.47 -3.41
C ILE A 175 12.68 -3.40 -3.90
N GLY A 176 12.99 -3.41 -5.20
CA GLY A 176 13.86 -2.42 -5.84
C GLY A 176 13.36 -0.98 -5.72
N ARG A 177 12.10 -0.71 -6.07
CA ARG A 177 11.58 0.66 -6.07
C ARG A 177 10.13 0.79 -5.63
N ILE A 178 9.82 1.86 -4.88
CA ILE A 178 8.45 2.35 -4.68
C ILE A 178 8.37 3.79 -5.13
N THR A 179 7.38 4.11 -5.96
CA THR A 179 7.00 5.49 -6.28
C THR A 179 5.66 5.82 -5.63
N GLY A 180 5.67 6.77 -4.69
CA GLY A 180 4.46 7.29 -4.06
C GLY A 180 3.95 8.53 -4.78
N ILE A 181 2.80 8.44 -5.44
CA ILE A 181 2.15 9.59 -6.08
C ILE A 181 1.14 10.17 -5.07
N ASP A 182 1.40 11.38 -4.61
CA ASP A 182 0.59 12.13 -3.66
C ASP A 182 0.09 11.28 -2.47
N PRO A 183 1.00 10.66 -1.66
CA PRO A 183 0.59 9.74 -0.60
C PRO A 183 -0.36 10.41 0.40
N ALA A 184 -1.46 9.75 0.76
CA ALA A 184 -2.52 10.38 1.57
C ALA A 184 -2.06 10.67 3.00
N GLN A 185 -2.19 11.90 3.49
CA GLN A 185 -1.79 12.22 4.88
C GLN A 185 -2.90 11.97 5.91
N ILE A 186 -4.17 11.91 5.50
CA ILE A 186 -5.31 11.78 6.42
C ILE A 186 -5.25 10.41 7.13
N LEU A 187 -5.17 10.42 8.47
CA LEU A 187 -5.00 9.26 9.36
C LEU A 187 -3.65 8.52 9.23
N PHE A 188 -2.66 9.16 8.61
CA PHE A 188 -1.26 8.71 8.59
C PHE A 188 -0.40 9.74 9.33
N TYR A 189 0.66 9.29 10.02
CA TYR A 189 1.41 10.14 10.94
C TYR A 189 2.91 10.08 10.68
N TYR A 190 3.58 11.24 10.73
CA TYR A 190 5.03 11.34 10.55
C TYR A 190 5.80 10.47 11.55
N ASN A 191 5.40 10.49 12.82
CA ASN A 191 6.02 9.74 13.91
C ASN A 191 5.62 8.25 13.96
N ASN A 192 4.86 7.74 13.00
CA ASN A 192 4.50 6.34 12.90
C ASN A 192 4.89 5.75 11.53
N PRO A 193 6.20 5.57 11.24
CA PRO A 193 6.68 5.06 9.96
C PRO A 193 6.20 3.62 9.66
N ALA A 194 5.95 2.81 10.69
CA ALA A 194 5.39 1.46 10.52
C ALA A 194 3.97 1.49 9.96
N GLY A 195 3.22 2.58 10.17
CA GLY A 195 1.84 2.72 9.75
C GLY A 195 1.63 3.43 8.41
N ARG A 196 2.67 3.70 7.61
CA ARG A 196 2.61 4.43 6.33
C ARG A 196 3.73 4.02 5.37
N LEU A 197 3.76 4.61 4.18
CA LEU A 197 4.93 4.60 3.29
C LEU A 197 6.10 5.35 3.94
N THR A 198 7.31 4.80 3.84
CA THR A 198 8.55 5.43 4.29
C THR A 198 9.73 4.98 3.43
N PHE A 199 10.82 5.76 3.43
CA PHE A 199 12.01 5.50 2.61
C PHE A 199 12.61 4.09 2.84
N THR A 200 12.43 3.46 4.00
CA THR A 200 12.98 2.13 4.28
C THR A 200 12.25 0.98 3.57
N ASP A 201 11.09 1.23 2.97
CA ASP A 201 10.20 0.19 2.43
C ASP A 201 10.67 -0.42 1.10
N ALA A 202 11.64 0.20 0.42
CA ALA A 202 12.28 -0.33 -0.78
C ALA A 202 13.77 0.06 -0.82
N ALA A 203 14.53 -0.49 -1.77
CA ALA A 203 15.90 -0.05 -2.01
C ALA A 203 15.95 1.43 -2.41
N PHE A 204 14.97 1.89 -3.20
CA PHE A 204 14.74 3.29 -3.50
C PHE A 204 13.26 3.67 -3.39
N VAL A 205 12.99 4.85 -2.85
CA VAL A 205 11.62 5.36 -2.67
C VAL A 205 11.61 6.79 -3.15
N ASP A 206 10.86 7.06 -4.21
CA ASP A 206 10.62 8.40 -4.71
C ASP A 206 9.17 8.81 -4.53
N VAL A 207 8.95 10.06 -4.15
CA VAL A 207 7.61 10.57 -3.84
C VAL A 207 7.34 11.84 -4.61
N ILE A 208 6.16 11.94 -5.20
CA ILE A 208 5.71 13.12 -5.92
C ILE A 208 4.58 13.74 -5.11
N HIS A 209 4.77 14.96 -4.62
CA HIS A 209 3.78 15.70 -3.85
C HIS A 209 3.12 16.74 -4.75
N THR A 210 1.80 16.67 -4.89
CA THR A 210 1.01 17.61 -5.70
C THR A 210 -0.10 18.29 -4.91
N CYS A 211 -0.44 17.74 -3.74
CA CYS A 211 -1.44 18.24 -2.80
C CYS A 211 -0.89 18.28 -1.37
N GLY A 212 0.41 18.56 -1.24
CA GLY A 212 1.15 18.58 0.00
C GLY A 212 0.57 19.58 1.00
N GLY A 213 0.47 19.16 2.26
CA GLY A 213 -0.08 19.96 3.35
C GLY A 213 -1.62 20.00 3.38
N TRP A 214 -2.29 19.47 2.35
CA TRP A 214 -3.75 19.38 2.27
C TRP A 214 -4.22 17.92 2.32
N MET A 215 -4.17 17.19 1.20
CA MET A 215 -4.51 15.76 1.14
C MET A 215 -3.28 14.86 1.20
N SER A 216 -2.09 15.38 0.86
CA SER A 216 -0.83 14.66 0.89
C SER A 216 0.17 15.24 1.89
N PHE A 217 1.20 14.47 2.19
CA PHE A 217 2.32 14.89 3.03
C PHE A 217 3.02 16.11 2.43
N MET A 218 3.57 16.99 3.27
CA MET A 218 4.43 18.10 2.80
C MET A 218 5.89 17.82 3.14
N SER A 219 6.16 17.35 4.36
CA SER A 219 7.52 16.95 4.71
C SER A 219 7.90 15.66 3.97
N PRO A 220 9.17 15.52 3.59
CA PRO A 220 9.63 14.40 2.80
C PRO A 220 9.44 13.07 3.54
N ILE A 221 9.06 12.03 2.79
CA ILE A 221 8.90 10.66 3.32
C ILE A 221 9.64 9.59 2.48
N GLY A 222 10.27 9.99 1.37
CA GLY A 222 11.08 9.14 0.50
C GLY A 222 12.58 9.33 0.66
N HIS A 223 13.34 8.66 -0.20
CA HIS A 223 14.75 8.97 -0.46
C HIS A 223 14.89 10.21 -1.34
N ALA A 224 13.94 10.40 -2.26
CA ALA A 224 13.79 11.60 -3.07
C ALA A 224 12.33 12.05 -3.06
N ASP A 225 12.10 13.34 -2.83
CA ASP A 225 10.76 13.92 -2.79
C ASP A 225 10.70 15.09 -3.79
N PHE A 226 9.74 15.01 -4.70
CA PHE A 226 9.54 15.95 -5.80
C PHE A 226 8.29 16.79 -5.55
N TYR A 227 8.39 18.09 -5.80
CA TYR A 227 7.33 19.06 -5.53
C TYR A 227 7.00 19.87 -6.79
N PRO A 228 6.36 19.27 -7.81
CA PRO A 228 5.94 20.01 -9.00
C PRO A 228 5.11 21.24 -8.63
N ASN A 229 5.47 22.39 -9.20
CA ASN A 229 4.81 23.67 -8.93
C ASN A 229 4.76 24.03 -7.42
N GLY A 230 5.76 23.60 -6.64
CA GLY A 230 5.80 23.79 -5.19
C GLY A 230 5.03 22.74 -4.38
N GLY A 231 4.40 21.77 -5.06
CA GLY A 231 3.79 20.57 -4.48
C GLY A 231 2.54 20.77 -3.65
N SER A 232 2.05 22.01 -3.53
CA SER A 232 0.81 22.34 -2.79
C SER A 232 -0.42 22.32 -3.70
N PHE A 233 -1.60 22.20 -3.09
CA PHE A 233 -2.87 22.52 -3.74
C PHE A 233 -3.05 24.05 -3.90
N PRO A 234 -3.66 24.53 -4.99
CA PRO A 234 -4.00 23.81 -6.22
C PRO A 234 -2.81 23.72 -7.19
N GLN A 235 -2.71 22.61 -7.92
CA GLN A 235 -1.82 22.53 -9.08
C GLN A 235 -2.36 23.38 -10.24
N PRO A 236 -1.50 24.02 -11.04
CA PRO A 236 -1.93 24.76 -12.23
C PRO A 236 -2.79 23.89 -13.16
N GLY A 237 -3.97 24.38 -13.54
CA GLY A 237 -4.90 23.67 -14.43
C GLY A 237 -5.92 22.73 -13.76
N CYS A 238 -5.75 22.38 -12.48
CA CYS A 238 -6.64 21.42 -11.78
C CYS A 238 -7.91 22.06 -11.17
N GLY A 239 -8.09 23.37 -11.29
CA GLY A 239 -9.23 24.07 -10.69
C GLY A 239 -9.28 23.91 -9.16
N ALA A 240 -10.48 23.87 -8.60
CA ALA A 240 -10.72 23.72 -7.16
C ALA A 240 -11.09 22.28 -6.76
N ASP A 241 -10.45 21.27 -7.35
CA ASP A 241 -10.61 19.87 -6.90
C ASP A 241 -9.98 19.69 -5.50
N LEU A 242 -10.81 19.81 -4.48
CA LEU A 242 -10.42 19.71 -3.07
C LEU A 242 -9.90 18.32 -2.69
N PHE A 243 -10.16 17.30 -3.52
CA PHE A 243 -9.72 15.93 -3.27
C PHE A 243 -8.42 15.58 -4.00
N CYS A 244 -7.88 16.51 -4.80
CA CYS A 244 -6.63 16.34 -5.54
C CYS A 244 -6.57 15.00 -6.29
N LYS A 245 -7.69 14.63 -6.93
CA LYS A 245 -7.73 13.39 -7.70
C LYS A 245 -6.87 13.57 -8.94
N LEU A 246 -6.20 12.49 -9.33
CA LEU A 246 -5.62 12.38 -10.66
C LEU A 246 -6.77 12.52 -11.68
N GLY A 247 -6.82 13.67 -12.37
CA GLY A 247 -7.91 14.04 -13.27
C GLY A 247 -7.69 13.59 -14.72
N ASN A 248 -8.79 13.36 -15.44
CA ASN A 248 -8.80 12.92 -16.85
C ASN A 248 -8.46 14.01 -17.89
N ASN A 249 -8.00 15.20 -17.46
CA ASN A 249 -7.92 16.36 -18.33
C ASN A 249 -6.49 16.60 -18.83
N PHE A 250 -6.09 15.85 -19.85
CA PHE A 250 -5.10 16.27 -20.85
C PHE A 250 -5.62 15.96 -22.25
#